data_AF-A0A645GS57-F1
#
_entry.id   AF-A0A645GS57-F1
#
_cell.length_a   1.000
_cell.length_b   1.000
_cell.length_c   1.000
_cell.angle_alpha   90.00
_cell.angle_beta   90.00
_cell.angle_gamma   90.00
#
_symmetry.space_group_name_H-M   'P 1'
#
loop_
_entity.id
_entity.type
_entity.pdbx_description
1 polymer ?
#
loop_
_entity_poly.entity_id
_entity_poly.type
_entity_poly.pdbx_seq_one_letter_code
_entity_poly.pdbx_strand_id
1 'polypeptide(L)'
;MVKNTEPSDIPTKLPENPATSPSQEPAKEEVKSEAEPVKAPEPAKPAPALNQKTAKLRYQVPPLTKPLSLKIELTDDTGTKVIKDVMANSSEYISMNVPFTGQATITIYLGGDFVWQDRFK
;
A
#
# COMPACT_ATOMS: atom_id res chain seq x y z
N MET A 1 50.08 -22.59 -26.87
CA MET A 1 49.61 -21.26 -26.45
C MET A 1 49.51 -21.30 -24.93
N VAL A 2 50.53 -20.91 -24.16
CA VAL A 2 50.76 -19.55 -23.59
C VAL A 2 49.47 -18.79 -23.22
N LYS A 3 49.29 -18.21 -22.02
CA LYS A 3 50.03 -18.26 -20.74
C LYS A 3 49.05 -17.77 -19.66
N ASN A 4 48.86 -18.50 -18.56
CA ASN A 4 48.27 -17.94 -17.32
C ASN A 4 49.42 -17.68 -16.34
N THR A 5 49.67 -16.41 -16.02
CA THR A 5 50.58 -15.93 -14.98
C THR A 5 50.13 -14.49 -14.67
N GLU A 6 49.47 -14.20 -13.54
CA GLU A 6 50.04 -13.86 -12.21
C GLU A 6 50.76 -12.49 -12.18
N PRO A 7 50.75 -11.73 -11.04
CA PRO A 7 51.42 -12.19 -9.81
C PRO A 7 50.77 -11.83 -8.45
N SER A 8 51.19 -12.57 -7.41
CA SER A 8 51.62 -12.14 -6.05
C SER A 8 50.76 -11.16 -5.21
N ASP A 9 50.73 -11.24 -3.87
CA ASP A 9 51.78 -11.74 -2.97
C ASP A 9 51.29 -12.44 -1.69
N ILE A 10 52.21 -13.26 -1.17
CA ILE A 10 52.21 -14.13 0.02
C ILE A 10 52.25 -13.33 1.37
N PRO A 11 52.49 -13.94 2.55
CA PRO A 11 51.89 -15.10 3.21
C PRO A 11 51.33 -14.71 4.61
N THR A 12 50.83 -15.67 5.41
CA THR A 12 51.37 -16.00 6.76
C THR A 12 50.50 -17.07 7.43
N LYS A 13 51.13 -18.02 8.13
CA LYS A 13 50.51 -19.21 8.73
C LYS A 13 50.93 -19.36 10.20
N LEU A 14 49.94 -19.52 11.09
CA LEU A 14 50.04 -19.90 12.51
C LEU A 14 50.75 -18.88 13.44
N PRO A 15 50.67 -19.02 14.79
CA PRO A 15 50.04 -20.08 15.60
C PRO A 15 48.79 -19.58 16.38
N GLU A 16 48.12 -20.29 17.31
CA GLU A 16 48.32 -21.64 17.88
C GLU A 16 46.96 -22.31 18.27
N ASN A 17 46.98 -23.34 19.14
CA ASN A 17 45.84 -23.95 19.84
C ASN A 17 46.25 -24.09 21.33
N PRO A 18 45.37 -23.87 22.32
CA PRO A 18 44.84 -25.05 23.00
C PRO A 18 43.38 -24.94 23.50
N ALA A 19 42.54 -25.84 22.99
CA ALA A 19 41.60 -26.67 23.72
C ALA A 19 40.83 -26.07 24.93
N THR A 20 39.54 -25.80 24.74
CA THR A 20 38.49 -26.49 25.52
C THR A 20 37.12 -26.42 24.84
N SER A 21 36.48 -27.57 24.66
CA SER A 21 35.01 -27.70 24.66
C SER A 21 34.60 -28.18 26.08
N PRO A 22 33.31 -28.22 26.47
CA PRO A 22 32.10 -27.77 25.77
C PRO A 22 31.21 -26.84 26.62
N SER A 23 30.19 -26.22 26.02
CA SER A 23 28.77 -26.41 26.38
C SER A 23 27.87 -25.52 25.52
N GLN A 24 26.71 -26.04 25.14
CA GLN A 24 25.61 -25.24 24.61
C GLN A 24 24.76 -24.68 25.78
N GLU A 25 23.75 -23.90 25.39
CA GLU A 25 22.57 -23.47 26.17
C GLU A 25 22.73 -22.24 27.11
N PRO A 26 21.65 -21.42 27.24
CA PRO A 26 21.64 -20.19 26.46
C PRO A 26 21.21 -18.92 27.21
N ALA A 27 21.33 -17.79 26.50
CA ALA A 27 20.50 -16.59 26.59
C ALA A 27 19.97 -16.16 27.98
N LYS A 28 20.64 -15.16 28.56
CA LYS A 28 19.94 -14.08 29.27
C LYS A 28 20.32 -12.74 28.68
N GLU A 29 19.40 -12.18 27.91
CA GLU A 29 19.45 -10.78 27.51
C GLU A 29 19.13 -9.90 28.72
N GLU A 30 20.13 -9.17 29.20
CA GLU A 30 19.93 -7.92 29.95
C GLU A 30 20.86 -6.85 29.38
N VAL A 31 20.49 -6.31 28.22
CA VAL A 31 20.98 -4.98 27.81
C VAL A 31 19.77 -4.07 27.63
N LYS A 32 19.54 -3.29 28.70
CA LYS A 32 18.71 -2.10 28.74
C LYS A 32 19.15 -1.11 27.64
N SER A 33 18.48 -1.17 26.49
CA SER A 33 18.58 -0.11 25.48
C SER A 33 17.43 0.88 25.63
N GLU A 34 17.85 2.10 25.92
CA GLU A 34 17.19 3.39 25.74
C GLU A 34 15.90 3.37 24.88
N ALA A 35 14.84 4.00 25.40
CA ALA A 35 13.62 4.22 24.64
C ALA A 35 13.83 5.32 23.57
N GLU A 36 14.28 4.92 22.38
CA GLU A 36 14.06 5.75 21.19
C GLU A 36 12.56 5.86 20.93
N PRO A 37 11.98 7.08 20.90
CA PRO A 37 10.60 7.24 20.46
C PRO A 37 10.57 6.96 18.96
N VAL A 38 10.16 5.74 18.60
CA VAL A 38 9.81 5.38 17.23
C VAL A 38 8.85 6.45 16.71
N LYS A 39 9.35 7.30 15.81
CA LYS A 39 8.49 8.20 15.04
C LYS A 39 7.58 7.31 14.21
N ALA A 40 6.38 7.08 14.72
CA ALA A 40 5.27 6.61 13.92
C ALA A 40 5.22 7.50 12.67
N PRO A 41 5.05 6.93 11.46
CA PRO A 41 4.73 7.74 10.30
C PRO A 41 3.43 8.49 10.64
N GLU A 42 3.52 9.81 10.79
CA GLU A 42 2.31 10.63 10.94
C GLU A 42 1.40 10.29 9.74
N PRO A 43 0.13 9.93 9.97
CA PRO A 43 -0.79 9.71 8.86
C PRO A 43 -0.85 11.00 8.07
N ALA A 44 -0.34 10.98 6.83
CA ALA A 44 -0.13 12.16 6.02
C ALA A 44 -1.41 12.99 5.96
N LYS A 45 -1.45 14.05 6.76
CA LYS A 45 -2.63 14.90 6.91
C LYS A 45 -2.93 15.46 5.52
N PRO A 46 -4.13 15.24 4.95
CA PRO A 46 -4.43 15.72 3.60
C PRO A 46 -4.10 17.20 3.52
N ALA A 47 -3.20 17.57 2.61
CA ALA A 47 -2.84 18.96 2.40
C ALA A 47 -4.13 19.75 2.14
N PRO A 48 -4.32 20.95 2.73
CA PRO A 48 -5.52 21.74 2.52
C PRO A 48 -5.59 22.15 1.06
N ALA A 49 -6.34 21.37 0.27
CA ALA A 49 -6.42 21.56 -1.16
C ALA A 49 -7.28 22.78 -1.45
N LEU A 50 -6.60 23.87 -1.82
CA LEU A 50 -7.15 25.23 -1.86
C LEU A 50 -8.38 25.43 -2.78
N ASN A 51 -8.78 24.43 -3.58
CA ASN A 51 -9.96 24.45 -4.43
C ASN A 51 -10.69 23.09 -4.55
N GLN A 52 -10.54 22.15 -3.61
CA GLN A 52 -11.25 20.86 -3.70
C GLN A 52 -12.75 20.99 -3.37
N LYS A 53 -13.58 20.46 -4.26
CA LYS A 53 -15.01 20.25 -4.08
C LYS A 53 -15.29 18.82 -3.63
N THR A 54 -16.47 18.58 -3.07
CA THR A 54 -16.86 17.25 -2.57
C THR A 54 -18.10 16.74 -3.29
N ALA A 55 -17.94 15.66 -4.06
CA ALA A 55 -19.03 14.97 -4.72
C ALA A 55 -19.73 14.06 -3.70
N LYS A 56 -21.06 14.21 -3.57
CA LYS A 56 -21.89 13.41 -2.66
C LYS A 56 -22.44 12.20 -3.41
N LEU A 57 -21.65 11.16 -3.52
CA LEU A 57 -22.06 9.92 -4.15
C LEU A 57 -23.09 9.19 -3.30
N ARG A 58 -24.20 8.78 -3.93
CA ARG A 58 -25.25 7.95 -3.34
C ARG A 58 -25.73 6.95 -4.37
N TYR A 59 -25.43 5.67 -4.15
CA TYR A 59 -25.82 4.58 -5.04
C TYR A 59 -26.39 3.42 -4.22
N GLN A 60 -27.58 2.97 -4.60
CA GLN A 60 -28.17 1.75 -4.08
C GLN A 60 -27.86 0.63 -5.08
N VAL A 61 -27.17 -0.41 -4.62
CA VAL A 61 -26.92 -1.61 -5.43
C VAL A 61 -28.28 -2.28 -5.70
N PRO A 62 -28.58 -2.65 -6.95
CA PRO A 62 -29.80 -3.38 -7.27
C PRO A 62 -29.86 -4.72 -6.49
N PRO A 63 -31.02 -5.37 -6.41
CA PRO A 63 -31.11 -6.72 -5.85
C PRO A 63 -30.24 -7.68 -6.68
N LEU A 64 -29.24 -8.27 -6.05
CA LEU A 64 -28.30 -9.21 -6.67
C LEU A 64 -28.55 -10.64 -6.18
N THR A 65 -28.43 -11.60 -7.10
CA THR A 65 -28.51 -13.04 -6.79
C THR A 65 -27.19 -13.62 -6.27
N LYS A 66 -26.07 -12.93 -6.53
CA LYS A 66 -24.71 -13.26 -6.08
C LYS A 66 -23.93 -11.95 -5.87
N PRO A 67 -22.93 -11.90 -4.99
CA PRO A 67 -22.06 -10.73 -4.88
C PRO A 67 -21.34 -10.42 -6.20
N LEU A 68 -21.23 -9.14 -6.56
CA LEU A 68 -20.57 -8.68 -7.79
C LEU A 68 -19.51 -7.61 -7.48
N SER A 69 -18.47 -7.54 -8.29
CA SER A 69 -17.45 -6.49 -8.17
C SER A 69 -18.05 -5.11 -8.52
N LEU A 70 -18.22 -4.27 -7.52
CA LEU A 70 -18.62 -2.87 -7.65
C LEU A 70 -17.35 -2.01 -7.71
N LYS A 71 -17.11 -1.43 -8.88
CA LYS A 71 -16.02 -0.50 -9.13
C LYS A 71 -16.57 0.88 -9.40
N ILE A 72 -16.06 1.87 -8.68
CA ILE A 72 -16.47 3.27 -8.81
C ILE A 72 -15.24 4.08 -9.21
N GLU A 73 -15.33 4.73 -10.35
CA GLU A 73 -14.29 5.61 -10.89
C GLU A 73 -14.73 7.06 -10.76
N LEU A 74 -13.80 7.93 -10.39
CA LEU A 74 -13.93 9.39 -10.49
C LEU A 74 -12.97 9.88 -11.56
N THR A 75 -13.50 10.49 -12.61
CA THR A 75 -12.74 11.29 -13.57
C THR A 75 -12.90 12.76 -13.20
N ASP A 76 -11.82 13.42 -12.79
CA ASP A 76 -11.80 14.87 -12.56
C ASP A 76 -10.71 15.55 -13.40
N ASP A 77 -10.51 16.86 -13.25
CA ASP A 77 -9.49 17.62 -13.98
C ASP A 77 -8.04 17.07 -13.80
N THR A 78 -7.80 16.27 -12.75
CA THR A 78 -6.52 15.57 -12.48
C THR A 78 -6.39 14.24 -13.23
N GLY A 79 -7.49 13.71 -13.79
CA GLY A 79 -7.58 12.42 -14.47
C GLY A 79 -8.58 11.43 -13.83
N THR A 80 -8.57 10.18 -14.31
CA THR A 80 -9.42 9.10 -13.80
C THR A 80 -8.73 8.31 -12.69
N LYS A 81 -9.42 8.14 -11.54
CA LYS A 81 -8.97 7.36 -10.39
C LYS A 81 -10.08 6.45 -9.87
N VAL A 82 -9.74 5.23 -9.46
CA VAL A 82 -10.70 4.32 -8.80
C VAL A 82 -10.85 4.75 -7.34
N ILE A 83 -12.06 5.08 -6.92
CA ILE A 83 -12.38 5.58 -5.57
C ILE A 83 -13.00 4.51 -4.67
N LYS A 84 -13.53 3.44 -5.26
CA LYS A 84 -14.03 2.26 -4.57
C LYS A 84 -13.90 1.05 -5.48
N ASP A 85 -13.33 -0.03 -4.99
CA ASP A 85 -13.34 -1.33 -5.64
C ASP A 85 -13.61 -2.37 -4.55
N VAL A 86 -14.82 -2.94 -4.54
CA VAL A 86 -15.28 -3.90 -3.52
C VAL A 86 -16.23 -4.91 -4.14
N MET A 87 -16.37 -6.06 -3.48
CA MET A 87 -17.46 -6.99 -3.77
C MET A 87 -18.74 -6.49 -3.08
N ALA A 88 -19.68 -5.97 -3.88
CA ALA A 88 -20.95 -5.47 -3.39
C ALA A 88 -21.98 -6.59 -3.22
N ASN A 89 -22.78 -6.47 -2.17
CA ASN A 89 -23.85 -7.41 -1.86
C ASN A 89 -25.22 -6.87 -2.33
N SER A 90 -26.21 -7.75 -2.37
CA SER A 90 -27.59 -7.40 -2.73
C SER A 90 -28.12 -6.28 -1.80
N SER A 91 -28.74 -5.26 -2.39
CA SER A 91 -29.36 -4.14 -1.65
C SER A 91 -28.39 -3.31 -0.79
N GLU A 92 -27.09 -3.37 -1.03
CA GLU A 92 -26.10 -2.53 -0.35
C GLU A 92 -26.28 -1.05 -0.72
N TYR A 93 -26.15 -0.15 0.26
CA TYR A 93 -26.26 1.30 0.04
C TYR A 93 -24.91 1.99 0.20
N ILE A 94 -24.35 2.45 -0.91
CA ILE A 94 -23.07 3.14 -0.94
C ILE A 94 -23.33 4.65 -0.86
N SER A 95 -22.87 5.26 0.23
CA SER A 95 -22.74 6.71 0.35
C SER A 95 -21.29 7.08 0.62
N MET A 96 -20.72 7.99 -0.17
CA MET A 96 -19.38 8.50 0.05
C MET A 96 -19.23 9.95 -0.41
N ASN A 97 -18.34 10.66 0.29
CA ASN A 97 -17.96 12.03 -0.01
C ASN A 97 -16.61 12.01 -0.70
N VAL A 98 -16.55 12.37 -1.98
CA VAL A 98 -15.35 12.19 -2.81
C VAL A 98 -14.75 13.55 -3.15
N PRO A 99 -13.49 13.84 -2.77
CA PRO A 99 -12.83 15.08 -3.15
C PRO A 99 -12.43 15.08 -4.63
N PHE A 100 -12.79 16.17 -5.32
CA PHE A 100 -12.49 16.40 -6.74
C PHE A 100 -12.05 17.84 -7.01
N THR A 101 -11.40 18.05 -8.14
CA THR A 101 -10.95 19.37 -8.62
C THR A 101 -11.69 19.69 -9.92
N GLY A 102 -12.13 20.94 -10.08
CA GLY A 102 -12.76 21.40 -11.32
C GLY A 102 -14.11 20.75 -11.60
N GLN A 103 -14.23 19.99 -12.68
CA GLN A 103 -15.40 19.16 -12.98
C GLN A 103 -15.12 17.70 -12.67
N ALA A 104 -16.14 16.97 -12.23
CA ALA A 104 -16.03 15.56 -11.87
C ALA A 104 -17.12 14.72 -12.51
N THR A 105 -16.76 13.54 -12.98
CA THR A 105 -17.67 12.50 -13.44
C THR A 105 -17.43 11.24 -12.62
N ILE A 106 -18.41 10.85 -11.80
CA ILE A 106 -18.38 9.55 -11.12
C ILE A 106 -19.06 8.53 -12.01
N THR A 107 -18.39 7.42 -12.31
CA THR A 107 -18.95 6.29 -13.06
C THR A 107 -18.93 5.05 -12.19
N ILE A 108 -20.03 4.30 -12.18
CA ILE A 108 -20.19 3.06 -11.44
C ILE A 108 -20.30 1.90 -12.43
N TYR A 109 -19.48 0.89 -12.16
CA TYR A 109 -19.50 -0.41 -12.81
C TYR A 109 -19.88 -1.49 -11.80
N LEU A 110 -20.69 -2.46 -12.20
CA LEU A 110 -21.11 -3.58 -11.36
C LEU A 110 -20.96 -4.88 -12.15
N GLY A 111 -20.11 -5.79 -11.68
CA GLY A 111 -19.70 -6.98 -12.45
C GLY A 111 -18.79 -6.68 -13.65
N GLY A 112 -18.42 -5.41 -13.86
CA GLY A 112 -17.73 -4.90 -15.05
C GLY A 112 -18.64 -4.09 -15.98
N ASP A 113 -19.96 -4.22 -15.84
CA ASP A 113 -20.93 -3.48 -16.65
C ASP A 113 -21.14 -2.06 -16.13
N PHE A 114 -21.19 -1.08 -17.05
CA PHE A 114 -21.59 0.29 -16.73
C PHE A 114 -23.05 0.33 -16.28
N VAL A 115 -23.31 0.82 -15.07
CA VAL A 115 -24.67 0.87 -14.50
C VAL A 115 -25.15 2.28 -14.16
N TRP A 116 -24.24 3.22 -13.89
CA TRP A 116 -24.62 4.58 -13.51
C TRP A 116 -23.48 5.58 -13.72
N GLN A 117 -23.82 6.83 -14.00
CA GLN A 117 -22.88 7.95 -14.05
C GLN A 117 -23.54 9.22 -13.48
N ASP A 118 -22.76 10.01 -12.75
CA ASP A 118 -23.16 11.30 -12.22
C ASP A 118 -22.06 12.36 -12.46
N ARG A 119 -22.46 13.63 -12.58
CA ARG A 119 -21.57 14.73 -12.96
C ARG A 119 -21.69 15.90 -12.00
N PHE A 120 -20.56 16.27 -11.41
CA PHE A 120 -20.40 17.33 -10.43
C PHE A 120 -19.57 18.48 -11.04
N LYS A 121 -19.86 19.72 -10.63
CA LYS A 121 -19.33 20.94 -11.27
C LYS A 121 -18.98 22.05 -10.29
#